data_AF-A0A317Z409-F1
#
_entry.id   AF-A0A317Z409-F1
#
_cell.length_a   1.000
_cell.length_b   1.000
_cell.length_c   1.000
_cell.angle_alpha   90.00
_cell.angle_beta   90.00
_cell.angle_gamma   90.00
#
_symmetry.space_group_name_H-M   'P 1'
#
loop_
_entity.id
_entity.type
_entity.pdbx_description
1 polymer ?
#
loop_
_entity_poly.entity_id
_entity_poly.type
_entity_poly.pdbx_seq_one_letter_code
_entity_poly.pdbx_strand_id
1 'polypeptide(L)'
;GIEEMYIRSAFTCNTRHGVCEKCYGKNLATGEKVEVGEAVGTIAAQSIGEPGTQLTMRTFHTGGVAGSDITQGLPRIQEIFEA
;
A
#
# COMPACT_ATOMS: atom_id res chain seq x y z
N GLY A 1 -1.28 -2.69 29.44
CA GLY A 1 -2.04 -1.99 28.37
C GLY A 1 -2.80 -3.02 27.56
N ILE A 2 -3.55 -2.62 26.53
CA ILE A 2 -4.12 -3.58 25.57
C ILE A 2 -3.00 -3.95 24.57
N GLU A 3 -2.73 -5.24 24.41
CA GLU A 3 -1.65 -5.75 23.56
C GLU A 3 -2.15 -6.26 22.20
N GLU A 4 -3.42 -6.69 22.13
CA GLU A 4 -4.02 -7.27 20.92
C GLU A 4 -5.49 -6.87 20.76
N MET A 5 -5.97 -6.77 19.52
CA MET A 5 -7.38 -6.57 19.21
C MET A 5 -7.76 -7.16 17.86
N TYR A 6 -9.03 -7.55 17.73
CA TYR A 6 -9.59 -7.99 16.46
C TYR A 6 -10.05 -6.78 15.62
N ILE A 7 -9.65 -6.78 14.35
CA ILE A 7 -10.05 -5.77 13.38
C ILE A 7 -10.77 -6.41 12.19
N ARG A 8 -11.59 -5.60 11.52
CA ARG A 8 -12.07 -5.94 10.18
C ARG A 8 -10.98 -5.57 9.18
N SER A 9 -10.89 -6.32 8.08
CA SER A 9 -9.92 -6.08 7.03
C SER A 9 -10.52 -6.37 5.66
N ALA A 10 -9.91 -5.78 4.63
CA ALA A 10 -10.17 -6.13 3.24
C ALA A 10 -9.85 -7.61 2.95
N PHE A 11 -8.90 -8.22 3.66
CA PHE A 11 -8.51 -9.63 3.47
C PHE A 11 -9.62 -10.64 3.79
N THR A 12 -10.53 -10.29 4.69
CA THR A 12 -11.60 -11.19 5.15
C THR A 12 -12.99 -10.70 4.71
N CYS A 13 -13.06 -9.85 3.68
CA CYS A 13 -14.32 -9.32 3.16
C CYS A 13 -14.99 -10.33 2.21
N ASN A 14 -16.29 -10.58 2.41
CA ASN A 14 -17.08 -11.51 1.58
C ASN A 14 -17.74 -10.84 0.35
N THR A 15 -17.36 -9.61 0.01
CA THR A 15 -17.89 -8.91 -1.17
C THR A 15 -17.34 -9.54 -2.45
N ARG A 16 -18.21 -9.87 -3.41
CA ARG A 16 -17.82 -10.57 -4.65
C ARG A 16 -16.84 -9.78 -5.53
N HIS A 17 -17.06 -8.48 -5.69
CA HIS A 17 -16.18 -7.57 -6.42
C HIS A 17 -16.01 -6.28 -5.61
N GLY A 18 -14.79 -6.00 -5.17
CA GLY A 18 -14.48 -4.86 -4.30
C GLY A 18 -14.50 -5.21 -2.82
N VAL A 19 -14.67 -4.19 -1.96
CA VAL A 19 -14.64 -4.31 -0.50
C VAL A 19 -15.81 -3.52 0.08
N CYS A 20 -16.42 -3.99 1.18
CA CYS A 20 -17.48 -3.24 1.83
C CYS A 20 -16.93 -2.10 2.71
N GLU A 21 -17.74 -1.05 2.92
CA GLU A 21 -17.40 0.13 3.73
C GLU A 21 -16.79 -0.24 5.10
N LYS A 22 -17.38 -1.23 5.79
CA LYS A 22 -16.94 -1.62 7.14
C LYS A 22 -15.61 -2.39 7.16
N CYS A 23 -15.25 -3.06 6.06
CA CYS A 23 -13.99 -3.79 5.94
C CYS A 23 -12.86 -2.89 5.42
N TYR A 24 -13.18 -1.88 4.62
CA TYR A 24 -12.23 -0.85 4.21
C TYR A 24 -11.99 0.17 5.34
N GLY A 25 -13.07 0.66 5.94
CA GLY A 25 -13.03 1.59 7.07
C GLY A 25 -13.06 3.06 6.62
N LYS A 26 -11.97 3.76 6.92
CA LYS A 26 -11.88 5.22 6.83
C LYS A 26 -11.14 5.62 5.55
N ASN A 27 -11.68 6.59 4.84
CA ASN A 27 -10.98 7.28 3.77
C ASN A 27 -9.86 8.15 4.38
N LEU A 28 -8.62 7.85 4.01
CA LEU A 28 -7.44 8.50 4.57
C LEU A 28 -7.24 9.94 4.07
N ALA A 29 -7.88 10.33 2.96
CA ALA A 29 -7.81 11.70 2.44
C ALA A 29 -8.78 12.64 3.17
N THR A 30 -9.99 12.17 3.50
CA THR A 30 -11.04 13.02 4.09
C THR A 30 -11.12 12.91 5.60
N GLY A 31 -10.66 11.80 6.18
CA GLY A 31 -10.82 11.54 7.60
C GLY A 31 -12.13 10.83 7.97
N GLU A 32 -13.03 10.64 7.01
CA GLU A 32 -14.37 10.10 7.23
C GLU A 32 -14.51 8.65 6.76
N LYS A 33 -15.65 8.02 7.02
CA LYS A 33 -15.93 6.70 6.43
C LYS A 33 -15.92 6.76 4.91
N VAL A 34 -15.44 5.70 4.29
CA VAL A 34 -15.43 5.58 2.83
C VAL A 34 -16.86 5.59 2.27
N GLU A 35 -17.05 6.23 1.12
CA GLU A 35 -18.36 6.24 0.46
C GLU A 35 -18.51 5.05 -0.51
N VAL A 36 -19.76 4.62 -0.71
CA VAL A 36 -20.06 3.55 -1.69
C VAL A 36 -19.79 4.06 -3.09
N GLY A 37 -18.95 3.33 -3.83
CA GLY A 37 -18.53 3.68 -5.19
C GLY A 37 -17.14 4.30 -5.25
N GLU A 38 -16.46 4.51 -4.11
CA GLU A 38 -15.11 5.03 -4.10
C GLU A 38 -14.09 4.06 -4.73
N ALA A 39 -13.23 4.59 -5.60
CA ALA A 39 -12.26 3.82 -6.39
C ALA A 39 -11.00 3.45 -5.57
N VAL A 40 -11.20 2.75 -4.46
CA VAL A 40 -10.16 2.43 -3.47
C VAL A 40 -8.97 1.64 -4.03
N GLY A 41 -9.20 0.82 -5.07
CA GLY A 41 -8.14 0.08 -5.76
C GLY A 41 -7.18 0.99 -6.55
N THR A 42 -7.72 1.99 -7.26
CA THR A 42 -6.92 2.98 -7.98
C THR A 42 -6.09 3.82 -7.02
N ILE A 43 -6.70 4.24 -5.90
CA ILE A 43 -6.01 4.99 -4.84
C ILE A 43 -4.86 4.17 -4.26
N ALA A 44 -5.08 2.88 -3.97
CA ALA A 44 -4.04 1.99 -3.47
C ALA A 44 -2.89 1.83 -4.46
N ALA A 45 -3.19 1.62 -5.75
CA ALA A 45 -2.18 1.47 -6.80
C ALA A 45 -1.29 2.72 -6.92
N GLN A 46 -1.88 3.92 -6.91
CA GLN A 46 -1.13 5.17 -6.97
C GLN A 46 -0.27 5.38 -5.71
N SER A 47 -0.84 5.13 -4.53
CA SER A 47 -0.16 5.30 -3.25
C SER A 47 1.09 4.42 -3.10
N ILE A 48 1.12 3.26 -3.77
CA ILE A 48 2.30 2.38 -3.80
C ILE A 48 3.23 2.76 -4.97
N GLY A 49 2.66 3.00 -6.16
CA GLY A 49 3.41 3.21 -7.39
C GLY A 49 4.23 4.51 -7.41
N GLU A 50 3.64 5.64 -7.00
CA GLU A 50 4.31 6.94 -7.05
C GLU A 50 5.57 6.96 -6.16
N PRO A 51 5.53 6.53 -4.88
CA PRO A 51 6.75 6.37 -4.09
C PRO A 51 7.75 5.37 -4.69
N GLY A 52 7.29 4.30 -5.34
CA GLY A 52 8.16 3.32 -6.00
C GLY A 52 9.01 3.92 -7.13
N THR A 53 8.40 4.79 -7.96
CA THR A 53 9.14 5.55 -8.97
C THR A 53 10.15 6.51 -8.35
N GLN A 54 9.76 7.17 -7.26
CA GLN A 54 10.63 8.10 -6.52
C GLN A 54 11.82 7.40 -5.84
N LEU A 55 11.60 6.20 -5.29
CA LEU A 55 12.65 5.37 -4.70
C LEU A 55 13.68 4.98 -5.76
N THR A 56 13.23 4.55 -6.93
CA THR A 56 14.10 4.20 -8.05
C THR A 56 14.97 5.36 -8.47
N MET A 57 14.36 6.55 -8.68
CA MET A 57 15.11 7.76 -9.01
C MET A 57 16.11 8.15 -7.91
N ARG A 58 15.74 8.06 -6.64
CA ARG A 58 16.66 8.36 -5.52
C ARG A 58 17.83 7.39 -5.46
N THR A 59 17.58 6.08 -5.58
CA THR A 59 18.63 5.04 -5.56
C THR A 59 19.68 5.26 -6.65
N PHE A 60 19.29 5.67 -7.86
CA PHE A 60 20.25 5.97 -8.93
C PHE A 60 21.09 7.23 -8.68
N HIS A 61 20.52 8.28 -8.07
CA HIS A 61 21.24 9.54 -7.84
C HIS A 61 22.12 9.50 -6.57
N THR A 62 21.77 8.69 -5.57
CA THR A 62 22.61 8.48 -4.37
C THR A 62 23.57 7.29 -4.50
N GLY A 63 23.59 6.59 -5.64
CA GLY A 63 24.33 5.36 -5.91
C GLY A 63 25.87 5.43 -5.89
N GLY A 64 26.44 6.55 -5.43
CA GLY A 64 27.90 6.72 -5.25
C GLY A 64 28.44 6.31 -3.88
N VAL A 65 27.59 6.02 -2.89
CA VAL A 65 28.05 5.59 -1.56
C VAL A 65 27.81 4.09 -1.42
N ALA A 66 28.85 3.31 -1.73
CA ALA A 66 28.88 1.87 -1.50
C ALA A 66 28.65 1.57 -0.01
N GLY A 67 27.44 1.12 0.36
CA GLY A 67 27.15 0.80 1.75
C GLY A 67 25.69 0.41 2.00
N SER A 68 25.47 -0.91 2.11
CA SER A 68 24.23 -1.62 2.48
C SER A 68 23.25 -1.93 1.33
N ASP A 69 23.17 -3.24 1.05
CA ASP A 69 22.10 -4.02 0.41
C ASP A 69 21.15 -3.31 -0.58
N ILE A 70 21.49 -3.38 -1.88
CA ILE A 70 20.66 -2.89 -3.00
C ILE A 70 19.34 -3.66 -3.13
N THR A 71 19.20 -4.79 -2.45
CA THR A 71 18.01 -5.66 -2.47
C THR A 71 16.79 -5.11 -1.71
N GLN A 72 16.84 -3.90 -1.13
CA GLN A 72 15.72 -3.35 -0.34
C GLN A 72 14.88 -2.26 -1.04
N GLY A 73 15.15 -1.98 -2.33
CA GLY A 73 14.44 -0.94 -3.09
C GLY A 73 13.24 -1.45 -3.90
N LEU A 74 13.00 -0.81 -5.05
CA LEU A 74 11.97 -1.24 -6.01
C LEU A 74 12.10 -2.71 -6.47
N PRO A 75 13.30 -3.29 -6.67
CA PRO A 75 13.42 -4.69 -7.09
C PRO A 75 12.70 -5.66 -6.15
N ARG A 76 12.75 -5.41 -4.83
CA ARG A 76 12.05 -6.24 -3.85
C ARG A 76 10.54 -6.14 -3.93
N ILE A 77 10.03 -4.95 -4.24
CA ILE A 77 8.59 -4.73 -4.42
C ILE A 77 8.11 -5.52 -5.65
N GLN A 78 8.85 -5.48 -6.75
CA GLN A 78 8.52 -6.24 -7.96
C GLN A 78 8.54 -7.76 -7.70
N GLU A 79 9.58 -8.27 -7.03
CA GLU A 79 9.66 -9.68 -6.65
C GLU A 79 8.44 -10.17 -5.85
N ILE A 80 7.93 -9.36 -4.93
CA ILE A 80 6.77 -9.73 -4.09
C ILE A 80 5.45 -9.69 -4.89
N PHE A 81 5.33 -8.79 -5.86
CA PHE A 81 4.10 -8.63 -6.65
C PHE A 81 4.00 -9.53 -7.87
N GLU A 82 5.12 -9.97 -8.45
CA GLU A 82 5.18 -10.77 -9.69
C GLU A 82 5.43 -12.28 -9.45
N ALA A 83 5.50 -12.73 -8.20
CA ALA A 83 5.68 -14.15 -7.82
C ALA A 83 4.42 -15.00 -7.91
#